data_AF-A0A660VA41-F1
#
_entry.id   AF-A0A660VA41-F1
#
_cell.length_a   1.000
_cell.length_b   1.000
_cell.length_c   1.000
_cell.angle_alpha   90.00
_cell.angle_beta   90.00
_cell.angle_gamma   90.00
#
_symmetry.space_group_name_H-M   'P 1'
#
loop_
_entity.id
_entity.type
_entity.pdbx_description
1 polymer ?
#
loop_
_entity_poly.entity_id
_entity_poly.type
_entity_poly.pdbx_seq_one_letter_code
_entity_poly.pdbx_strand_id
1 'polypeptide(L)'
;MRLLMSLLALFFLVASLLGQQIEELIKRLGSEDWLKRERAKEALIRMGEKAGPHLVKAMQSSDIQVRELARKVIEEIGYAPPAVRRKCESLLAQLLQKNDREAVEQLKNLLNSEWKFYVRAYLKFFFRGGKGPAYVSVSFGKRHIFSGENSEVKITIENRSEKVIWVPPFWLQTVVQIFGGERPYI
;
A
#
# COMPACT_ATOMS: atom_id res chain seq x y z
N MET A 1 15.89 41.65 -12.61
CA MET A 1 15.36 40.74 -13.64
C MET A 1 16.35 39.67 -14.12
N ARG A 2 17.62 39.99 -14.43
CA ARG A 2 18.61 38.99 -14.93
C ARG A 2 18.90 37.82 -13.97
N LEU A 3 19.05 38.07 -12.67
CA LEU A 3 19.31 37.02 -11.66
C LEU A 3 18.10 36.09 -11.41
N LEU A 4 16.89 36.64 -11.46
CA LEU A 4 15.65 35.87 -11.33
C LEU A 4 15.43 34.97 -12.54
N MET A 5 15.71 35.48 -13.74
CA MET A 5 15.64 34.70 -14.99
C MET A 5 16.72 33.60 -15.05
N SER A 6 17.94 33.84 -14.55
CA SER A 6 18.99 32.81 -14.48
C SER A 6 18.70 31.73 -13.45
N LEU A 7 18.11 32.08 -12.30
CA LEU A 7 17.67 31.10 -11.29
C LEU A 7 16.50 30.24 -11.80
N LEU A 8 15.55 30.85 -12.50
CA LEU A 8 14.43 30.15 -13.12
C LEU A 8 14.93 29.19 -14.21
N ALA A 9 15.83 29.64 -15.09
CA ALA A 9 16.42 28.82 -16.14
C ALA A 9 17.21 27.62 -15.56
N LEU A 10 17.98 27.85 -14.49
CA LEU A 10 18.71 26.77 -13.80
C LEU A 10 17.75 25.77 -13.14
N PHE A 11 16.67 26.25 -12.51
CA PHE A 11 15.64 25.38 -11.94
C PHE A 11 14.97 24.51 -13.01
N PHE A 12 14.59 25.10 -14.15
CA PHE A 12 14.02 24.37 -15.28
C PHE A 12 14.99 23.32 -15.84
N LEU A 13 16.27 23.66 -15.98
CA LEU A 13 17.30 22.73 -16.46
C LEU A 13 17.48 21.53 -15.51
N VAL A 14 17.52 21.79 -14.20
CA VAL A 14 17.64 20.73 -13.18
C VAL A 14 16.39 19.85 -13.17
N ALA A 15 15.20 20.44 -13.30
CA ALA A 15 13.95 19.71 -13.38
C ALA A 15 13.88 18.83 -14.65
N SER A 16 14.34 19.33 -15.80
CA SER A 16 14.37 18.56 -17.04
C SER A 16 15.36 17.40 -16.97
N LEU A 17 16.55 17.64 -16.41
CA LEU A 17 17.57 16.61 -16.25
C LEU A 17 17.11 15.49 -15.32
N LEU A 18 16.43 15.85 -14.23
CA LEU A 18 15.84 14.87 -13.31
C LEU A 18 14.77 14.03 -14.00
N GLY A 19 13.89 14.65 -14.79
CA GLY A 19 12.87 13.94 -15.57
C GLY A 19 13.49 12.94 -16.54
N GLN A 20 14.50 13.35 -17.30
CA GLN A 20 15.23 12.46 -18.23
C GLN A 20 15.89 11.28 -17.50
N GLN A 21 16.50 11.54 -16.34
CA GLN A 21 17.10 10.47 -15.53
C GLN A 21 16.04 9.46 -15.07
N ILE A 22 14.87 9.92 -14.62
CA ILE A 22 13.77 9.04 -14.20
C ILE A 22 13.27 8.21 -15.39
N GLU A 23 13.07 8.81 -16.57
CA GLU A 23 12.63 8.09 -17.76
C GLU A 23 13.62 7.02 -18.21
N GLU A 24 14.93 7.30 -18.14
CA GLU A 24 15.97 6.32 -18.46
C GLU A 24 15.96 5.15 -17.48
N LEU A 25 15.78 5.42 -16.18
CA LEU A 25 15.62 4.36 -15.19
C LEU A 25 14.35 3.54 -15.44
N ILE A 26 13.24 4.17 -15.83
CA ILE A 26 12.00 3.46 -16.19
C ILE A 26 12.21 2.55 -17.39
N LYS A 27 12.92 3.01 -18.44
CA LYS A 27 13.27 2.14 -19.58
C LYS A 27 14.07 0.92 -19.14
N ARG A 28 15.02 1.10 -18.22
CA ARG A 28 15.83 0.00 -17.67
C ARG A 28 15.03 -1.01 -16.85
N LEU A 29 13.82 -0.68 -16.39
CA LEU A 29 12.93 -1.68 -15.79
C LEU A 29 12.54 -2.77 -16.80
N GLY A 30 12.51 -2.47 -18.10
CA GLY A 30 12.22 -3.44 -19.18
C GLY A 30 13.47 -4.16 -19.72
N SER A 31 14.65 -3.96 -19.11
CA SER A 31 15.87 -4.64 -19.53
C SER A 31 15.76 -6.16 -19.34
N GLU A 32 16.27 -6.98 -20.27
CA GLU A 32 16.36 -8.44 -20.09
C GLU A 32 17.35 -8.85 -18.98
N ASP A 33 18.38 -8.03 -18.75
CA ASP A 33 19.35 -8.20 -17.66
C ASP A 33 18.70 -7.85 -16.30
N TRP A 34 18.58 -8.85 -15.43
CA TRP A 34 18.02 -8.73 -14.09
C TRP A 34 18.76 -7.70 -13.22
N LEU A 35 20.09 -7.62 -13.30
CA LEU A 35 20.87 -6.71 -12.46
C LEU A 35 20.63 -5.26 -12.87
N LYS A 36 20.46 -5.00 -14.17
CA LYS A 36 20.09 -3.66 -14.66
C LYS A 36 18.69 -3.27 -14.19
N ARG A 37 17.72 -4.19 -14.24
CA ARG A 37 16.36 -3.94 -13.73
C ARG A 37 16.36 -3.63 -12.25
N GLU A 38 17.07 -4.43 -11.46
CA GLU A 38 17.09 -4.29 -10.01
C GLU A 38 17.75 -2.97 -9.59
N ARG A 39 18.89 -2.61 -10.20
CA ARG A 39 19.53 -1.30 -9.98
C ARG A 39 18.64 -0.14 -10.36
N ALA A 40 17.89 -0.25 -11.47
CA ALA A 40 16.95 0.78 -11.88
C ALA A 40 15.80 0.93 -10.88
N LYS A 41 15.23 -0.19 -10.42
CA LYS A 41 14.22 -0.24 -9.38
C LYS A 41 14.70 0.43 -8.09
N GLU A 42 15.87 0.04 -7.58
CA GLU A 42 16.48 0.62 -6.39
C GLU A 42 16.72 2.13 -6.53
N ALA A 43 17.22 2.58 -7.68
CA ALA A 43 17.45 3.99 -7.94
C ALA A 43 16.14 4.80 -7.91
N LEU A 44 15.08 4.28 -8.53
CA LEU A 44 13.75 4.90 -8.52
C LEU A 44 13.16 4.94 -7.09
N ILE A 45 13.38 3.89 -6.29
CA ILE A 45 12.98 3.87 -4.87
C ILE A 45 13.71 4.96 -4.09
N ARG A 46 15.03 5.10 -4.29
CA ARG A 46 15.84 6.15 -3.63
C ARG A 46 15.41 7.56 -4.05
N MET A 47 14.95 7.75 -5.28
CA MET A 47 14.40 9.03 -5.75
C MET A 47 13.07 9.39 -5.06
N GLY A 48 12.33 8.39 -4.57
CA GLY A 48 11.11 8.57 -3.81
C GLY A 48 10.00 9.25 -4.62
N GLU A 49 9.28 10.18 -3.99
CA GLU A 49 8.09 10.82 -4.56
C GLU A 49 8.33 11.52 -5.90
N LYS A 50 9.57 11.98 -6.17
CA LYS A 50 9.95 12.62 -7.43
C LYS A 50 9.75 11.71 -8.64
N ALA A 51 9.90 10.40 -8.47
CA ALA A 51 9.67 9.41 -9.53
C ALA A 51 8.17 9.15 -9.78
N GLY A 52 7.30 9.48 -8.82
CA GLY A 52 5.89 9.12 -8.80
C GLY A 52 5.12 9.43 -10.09
N PRO A 53 5.11 10.68 -10.60
CA PRO A 53 4.38 11.03 -11.82
C PRO A 53 4.82 10.21 -13.04
N HIS A 54 6.12 9.93 -13.17
CA HIS A 54 6.65 9.14 -14.27
C HIS A 54 6.30 7.66 -14.12
N LEU A 55 6.30 7.14 -12.89
CA LEU A 55 5.89 5.76 -12.61
C LEU A 55 4.39 5.55 -12.87
N VAL A 56 3.54 6.54 -12.59
CA VAL A 56 2.11 6.49 -12.93
C VAL A 56 1.92 6.32 -14.44
N LYS A 57 2.70 7.04 -15.25
CA LYS A 57 2.71 6.85 -16.71
C LYS A 57 3.23 5.46 -17.08
N ALA A 58 4.30 4.99 -16.45
CA ALA A 58 4.89 3.67 -16.70
C ALA A 58 3.96 2.50 -16.35
N MET A 59 3.02 2.66 -15.41
CA MET A 59 1.96 1.67 -15.14
C MET A 59 1.01 1.46 -16.33
N GLN A 60 1.03 2.32 -17.34
CA GLN A 60 0.27 2.17 -18.58
C GLN A 60 1.14 1.65 -19.74
N SER A 61 2.38 1.24 -19.47
CA SER A 61 3.28 0.69 -20.48
C SER A 61 2.71 -0.60 -21.08
N SER A 62 2.92 -0.78 -22.39
CA SER A 62 2.65 -2.05 -23.08
C SER A 62 3.59 -3.16 -22.61
N ASP A 63 4.81 -2.81 -22.20
CA ASP A 63 5.77 -3.73 -21.60
C ASP A 63 5.29 -4.16 -20.20
N ILE A 64 5.01 -5.46 -20.06
CA ILE A 64 4.52 -6.09 -18.83
C ILE A 64 5.51 -5.91 -17.68
N GLN A 65 6.81 -6.03 -17.95
CA GLN A 65 7.86 -5.94 -16.95
C GLN A 65 7.97 -4.51 -16.41
N VAL A 66 7.97 -3.51 -17.30
CA VAL A 66 7.97 -2.09 -16.91
C VAL A 66 6.72 -1.78 -16.08
N ARG A 67 5.54 -2.23 -16.53
CA ARG A 67 4.27 -1.98 -15.86
C ARG A 67 4.22 -2.55 -14.44
N GLU A 68 4.60 -3.82 -14.26
CA GLU A 68 4.58 -4.49 -12.96
C GLU A 68 5.65 -3.93 -12.01
N LEU A 69 6.86 -3.65 -12.50
CA LEU A 69 7.91 -3.03 -11.68
C LEU A 69 7.56 -1.59 -11.30
N ALA A 70 6.97 -0.80 -12.19
CA ALA A 70 6.50 0.54 -11.86
C ALA A 70 5.45 0.51 -10.73
N ARG A 71 4.51 -0.45 -10.78
CA ARG A 71 3.52 -0.67 -9.71
C ARG A 71 4.21 -0.99 -8.37
N LYS A 72 5.18 -1.91 -8.38
CA LYS A 72 5.96 -2.28 -7.18
C LYS A 72 6.73 -1.11 -6.61
N VAL A 73 7.40 -0.32 -7.46
CA VAL A 73 8.13 0.88 -7.01
C VAL A 73 7.16 1.87 -6.36
N ILE A 74 5.98 2.13 -6.95
CA ILE A 74 4.97 3.02 -6.35
C ILE A 74 4.55 2.53 -4.95
N GLU A 75 4.30 1.23 -4.79
CA GLU A 75 3.99 0.64 -3.48
C GLU A 75 5.14 0.80 -2.48
N GLU A 76 6.38 0.66 -2.94
CA GLU A 76 7.57 0.77 -2.08
C GLU A 76 7.87 2.20 -1.65
N ILE A 77 7.64 3.19 -2.51
CA ILE A 77 7.81 4.61 -2.16
C ILE A 77 6.56 5.22 -1.51
N GLY A 78 5.46 4.46 -1.45
CA GLY A 78 4.18 4.94 -0.91
C GLY A 78 3.59 6.10 -1.71
N TYR A 79 3.84 6.15 -3.03
CA TYR A 79 3.39 7.29 -3.82
C TYR A 79 1.86 7.28 -3.97
N ALA A 80 1.28 8.45 -3.77
CA ALA A 80 -0.09 8.75 -4.12
C ALA A 80 -0.13 10.14 -4.79
N PRO A 81 -1.05 10.39 -5.74
CA PRO A 81 -1.26 11.71 -6.30
C PRO A 81 -1.44 12.76 -5.18
N PRO A 82 -0.92 13.99 -5.33
CA PRO A 82 -0.88 14.96 -4.23
C PRO A 82 -2.22 15.23 -3.55
N ALA A 83 -3.33 15.26 -4.31
CA ALA A 83 -4.66 15.44 -3.75
C ALA A 83 -5.10 14.24 -2.88
N VAL A 84 -4.87 13.02 -3.35
CA VAL A 84 -5.16 11.78 -2.61
C VAL A 84 -4.32 11.71 -1.35
N ARG A 85 -3.01 12.00 -1.46
CA ARG A 85 -2.08 12.00 -0.34
C ARG A 85 -2.51 12.97 0.76
N ARG A 86 -2.76 14.24 0.41
CA ARG A 86 -3.21 15.25 1.38
C ARG A 86 -4.49 14.85 2.09
N LYS A 87 -5.43 14.24 1.35
CA LYS A 87 -6.67 13.74 1.95
C LYS A 87 -6.38 12.59 2.93
N CYS A 88 -5.54 11.62 2.56
CA CYS A 88 -5.10 10.57 3.47
C CYS A 88 -4.42 11.14 4.72
N GLU A 89 -3.48 12.07 4.58
CA GLU A 89 -2.78 12.73 5.69
C GLU A 89 -3.75 13.41 6.67
N SER A 90 -4.71 14.17 6.14
CA SER A 90 -5.74 14.83 6.95
C SER A 90 -6.59 13.82 7.72
N LEU A 91 -7.04 12.74 7.06
CA LEU A 91 -7.86 11.71 7.70
C LEU A 91 -7.08 10.96 8.78
N LEU A 92 -5.82 10.61 8.50
CA LEU A 92 -4.96 9.93 9.47
C LEU A 92 -4.68 10.81 10.70
N ALA A 93 -4.47 12.11 10.51
CA ALA A 93 -4.32 13.04 11.63
C ALA A 93 -5.56 13.09 12.52
N GLN A 94 -6.76 13.10 11.94
CA GLN A 94 -8.02 13.05 12.69
C GLN A 94 -8.18 11.72 13.45
N LEU A 95 -7.88 10.59 12.80
CA LEU A 95 -7.95 9.25 13.41
C LEU A 95 -7.00 9.11 14.60
N LEU A 96 -5.77 9.61 14.47
CA LEU A 96 -4.76 9.52 15.52
C LEU A 96 -5.08 10.42 16.74
N GLN A 97 -5.87 11.48 16.57
CA GLN A 97 -6.15 12.45 17.64
C GLN A 97 -7.51 12.25 18.32
N LYS A 98 -8.56 11.87 17.57
CA LYS A 98 -9.96 12.02 18.03
C LYS A 98 -10.82 10.76 17.89
N ASN A 99 -10.26 9.64 17.41
CA ASN A 99 -11.01 8.43 17.06
C ASN A 99 -12.27 8.75 16.21
N ASP A 100 -12.06 9.58 15.19
CA ASP A 100 -13.11 10.19 14.39
C ASP A 100 -13.77 9.16 13.44
N ARG A 101 -15.05 8.84 13.71
CA ARG A 101 -15.84 7.87 12.91
C ARG A 101 -16.07 8.34 11.48
N GLU A 102 -16.19 9.65 11.26
CA GLU A 102 -16.36 10.19 9.92
C GLU A 102 -15.06 10.03 9.12
N ALA A 103 -13.92 10.28 9.77
CA ALA A 103 -12.61 10.07 9.14
C ALA A 103 -12.40 8.61 8.72
N VAL A 104 -12.87 7.65 9.54
CA VAL A 104 -12.86 6.21 9.17
C VAL A 104 -13.67 5.98 7.89
N GLU A 105 -14.88 6.53 7.82
CA GLU A 105 -15.77 6.29 6.69
C GLU A 105 -15.24 6.95 5.40
N GLN A 106 -14.70 8.16 5.50
CA GLN A 106 -14.05 8.82 4.37
C GLN A 106 -12.82 8.05 3.87
N LEU A 107 -12.02 7.46 4.77
CA LEU A 107 -10.87 6.63 4.39
C LEU A 107 -11.32 5.31 3.72
N LYS A 108 -12.39 4.68 4.21
CA LYS A 108 -13.01 3.51 3.55
C LYS A 108 -13.50 3.85 2.14
N ASN A 109 -14.16 4.98 1.97
CA ASN A 109 -14.62 5.42 0.65
C ASN A 109 -13.45 5.60 -0.32
N LEU A 110 -12.32 6.18 0.14
CA LEU A 110 -11.10 6.26 -0.65
C LEU A 110 -10.52 4.89 -1.01
N LEU A 111 -10.53 3.94 -0.06
CA LEU A 111 -10.08 2.56 -0.29
C LEU A 111 -10.97 1.78 -1.27
N ASN A 112 -12.21 2.21 -1.47
CA ASN A 112 -13.16 1.61 -2.41
C ASN A 112 -13.32 2.44 -3.70
N SER A 113 -12.52 3.48 -3.89
CA SER A 113 -12.54 4.33 -5.09
C SER A 113 -11.57 3.86 -6.17
N GLU A 114 -11.54 4.56 -7.31
CA GLU A 114 -10.50 4.44 -8.34
C GLU A 114 -9.07 4.63 -7.78
N TRP A 115 -8.91 5.36 -6.67
CA TRP A 115 -7.63 5.61 -6.02
C TRP A 115 -7.18 4.49 -5.08
N LYS A 116 -7.94 3.39 -4.96
CA LYS A 116 -7.69 2.28 -4.01
C LYS A 116 -6.23 1.80 -4.00
N PHE A 117 -5.61 1.75 -5.17
CA PHE A 117 -4.22 1.33 -5.32
C PHE A 117 -3.26 2.29 -4.59
N TYR A 118 -3.35 3.59 -4.89
CA TYR A 118 -2.50 4.63 -4.29
C TYR A 118 -2.78 4.80 -2.80
N VAL A 119 -4.04 4.73 -2.40
CA VAL A 119 -4.43 4.80 -0.98
C VAL A 119 -3.80 3.64 -0.22
N ARG A 120 -3.89 2.40 -0.74
CA ARG A 120 -3.25 1.23 -0.13
C ARG A 120 -1.73 1.35 -0.08
N ALA A 121 -1.10 1.79 -1.17
CA ALA A 121 0.34 2.01 -1.23
C ALA A 121 0.79 3.03 -0.17
N TYR A 122 0.11 4.16 -0.08
CA TYR A 122 0.39 5.20 0.88
C TYR A 122 0.18 4.74 2.32
N LEU A 123 -0.93 4.11 2.65
CA LEU A 123 -1.20 3.63 4.01
C LEU A 123 -0.20 2.55 4.42
N LYS A 124 0.08 1.58 3.53
CA LYS A 124 1.13 0.57 3.78
C LYS A 124 2.46 1.24 4.11
N PHE A 125 2.85 2.25 3.34
CA PHE A 125 4.08 3.02 3.55
C PHE A 125 4.05 3.85 4.85
N PHE A 126 2.98 4.59 5.11
CA PHE A 126 2.81 5.44 6.29
C PHE A 126 2.92 4.64 7.58
N PHE A 127 2.32 3.46 7.61
CA PHE A 127 2.36 2.55 8.75
C PHE A 127 3.56 1.58 8.72
N ARG A 128 4.49 1.68 7.75
CA ARG A 128 5.75 0.93 7.80
C ARG A 128 6.48 1.29 9.09
N GLY A 129 6.88 0.27 9.86
CA GLY A 129 7.49 0.45 11.18
C GLY A 129 6.52 0.39 12.35
N GLY A 130 5.20 0.46 12.10
CA GLY A 130 4.14 0.05 13.03
C GLY A 130 4.11 -1.47 13.20
N LYS A 131 5.20 -2.04 13.74
CA LYS A 131 5.29 -3.46 14.06
C LYS A 131 4.54 -3.74 15.35
N GLY A 132 3.22 -3.84 15.25
CA GLY A 132 2.40 -4.53 16.24
C GLY A 132 1.78 -5.74 15.55
N PRO A 133 1.93 -6.97 16.07
CA PRO A 133 1.13 -8.08 15.57
C PRO A 133 -0.35 -7.72 15.68
N ALA A 134 -1.08 -7.76 14.56
CA ALA A 134 -2.52 -7.85 14.62
C ALA A 134 -2.85 -9.26 15.10
N TYR A 135 -3.26 -9.38 16.36
CA TYR A 135 -3.67 -10.68 16.90
C TYR A 135 -5.04 -11.03 16.34
N VAL A 136 -5.08 -12.10 15.57
CA VAL A 136 -6.34 -12.76 15.19
C VAL A 136 -6.50 -13.93 16.16
N SER A 137 -7.32 -13.75 17.18
CA SER A 137 -7.64 -14.84 18.12
C SER A 137 -8.91 -15.55 17.66
N VAL A 138 -8.80 -16.86 17.42
CA VAL A 138 -9.95 -17.75 17.33
C VAL A 138 -10.03 -18.51 18.65
N SER A 139 -10.96 -18.12 19.52
CA SER A 139 -11.13 -18.75 20.83
C SER A 139 -12.32 -19.69 20.82
N PHE A 140 -12.07 -20.94 21.16
CA PHE A 140 -13.09 -21.94 21.44
C PHE A 140 -13.14 -22.14 22.96
N GLY A 141 -14.33 -22.01 23.57
CA GLY A 141 -14.49 -22.23 25.02
C GLY A 141 -14.16 -23.66 25.43
N LYS A 142 -14.07 -23.95 26.75
CA LYS A 142 -13.75 -25.29 27.33
C LYS A 142 -14.82 -26.38 27.07
N ARG A 143 -15.69 -26.24 26.07
CA ARG A 143 -16.73 -27.20 25.72
C ARG A 143 -16.46 -27.76 24.34
N HIS A 144 -16.72 -29.05 24.16
CA HIS A 144 -16.73 -29.69 22.85
C HIS A 144 -17.58 -28.86 21.89
N ILE A 145 -17.01 -28.48 20.75
CA ILE A 145 -17.72 -27.74 19.71
C ILE A 145 -18.27 -28.74 18.72
N PHE A 146 -19.58 -28.92 18.77
CA PHE A 146 -20.34 -29.63 17.76
C PHE A 146 -20.87 -28.58 16.77
N SER A 147 -20.41 -28.64 15.52
CA SER A 147 -20.92 -27.77 14.46
C SER A 147 -22.00 -28.51 13.68
N GLY A 148 -23.27 -28.18 13.92
CA GLY A 148 -24.37 -28.59 13.05
C GLY A 148 -24.49 -27.69 11.80
N GLU A 149 -25.45 -27.98 10.93
CA GLU A 149 -25.70 -27.26 9.65
C GLU A 149 -25.92 -25.74 9.80
N ASN A 150 -26.17 -25.25 11.02
CA ASN A 150 -26.46 -23.85 11.33
C ASN A 150 -25.46 -23.20 12.33
N SER A 151 -24.19 -23.60 12.31
CA SER A 151 -23.19 -23.02 13.22
C SER A 151 -22.52 -21.79 12.62
N GLU A 152 -22.43 -20.70 13.38
CA GLU A 152 -21.75 -19.47 12.97
C GLU A 152 -20.35 -19.38 13.62
N VAL A 153 -19.31 -19.21 12.81
CA VAL A 153 -17.93 -18.95 13.28
C VAL A 153 -17.62 -17.47 13.13
N LYS A 154 -17.46 -16.78 14.27
CA LYS A 154 -17.09 -15.36 14.31
C LYS A 154 -15.59 -15.19 14.51
N ILE A 155 -14.91 -14.59 13.53
CA ILE A 155 -13.51 -14.16 13.64
C ILE A 155 -13.49 -12.68 14.02
N THR A 156 -12.86 -12.34 15.15
CA THR A 156 -12.70 -10.95 15.61
C THR A 156 -11.23 -10.56 15.53
N ILE A 157 -10.95 -9.42 14.88
CA ILE A 157 -9.63 -8.80 14.87
C ILE A 157 -9.70 -7.59 15.80
N GLU A 158 -8.92 -7.62 16.88
CA GLU A 158 -8.90 -6.57 17.90
C GLU A 158 -7.50 -5.95 17.96
N ASN A 159 -7.40 -4.63 17.79
CA ASN A 159 -6.17 -3.90 18.05
C ASN A 159 -6.09 -3.54 19.54
N ARG A 160 -5.28 -4.29 20.30
CA ARG A 160 -5.05 -4.06 21.74
C ARG A 160 -3.93 -3.06 22.04
N SER A 161 -3.45 -2.32 21.04
CA SER A 161 -2.44 -1.29 21.22
C SER A 161 -3.05 0.11 21.15
N GLU A 162 -2.38 1.08 21.77
CA GLU A 162 -2.74 2.50 21.68
C GLU A 162 -2.39 3.12 20.32
N LYS A 163 -1.76 2.36 19.42
CA LYS A 163 -1.32 2.84 18.10
C LYS A 163 -2.32 2.41 17.03
N VAL A 164 -2.59 3.29 16.08
CA VAL A 164 -3.32 2.90 14.86
C VAL A 164 -2.43 1.98 14.02
N ILE A 165 -2.94 0.81 13.67
CA ILE A 165 -2.23 -0.20 12.86
C ILE A 165 -2.94 -0.33 11.52
N TRP A 166 -2.17 -0.32 10.44
CA TRP A 166 -2.68 -0.70 9.12
C TRP A 166 -2.82 -2.21 9.03
N VAL A 167 -4.06 -2.66 8.86
CA VAL A 167 -4.37 -4.04 8.48
C VAL A 167 -4.80 -4.00 7.02
N PRO A 168 -3.96 -4.47 6.08
CA PRO A 168 -4.36 -4.48 4.67
C PRO A 168 -5.63 -5.34 4.50
N PRO A 169 -6.52 -5.03 3.55
CA PRO A 169 -7.63 -5.91 3.25
C PRO A 169 -7.05 -7.16 2.59
N PHE A 170 -6.80 -8.21 3.37
CA PHE A 170 -6.41 -9.50 2.85
C PHE A 170 -7.66 -10.27 2.39
N TRP A 171 -7.49 -11.01 1.30
CA TRP A 171 -8.35 -12.14 1.01
C TRP A 171 -8.01 -13.20 2.06
N LEU A 172 -8.86 -13.37 3.06
CA LEU A 172 -8.82 -14.55 3.93
C LEU A 172 -9.25 -15.77 3.08
N GLN A 173 -8.35 -16.27 2.22
CA GLN A 173 -8.39 -17.66 1.80
C GLN A 173 -7.85 -18.49 2.98
N THR A 174 -8.58 -18.52 4.08
CA THR A 174 -8.35 -19.55 5.10
C THR A 174 -9.31 -20.67 4.75
N VAL A 175 -8.78 -21.73 4.15
CA VAL A 175 -9.44 -23.02 4.19
C VAL A 175 -9.44 -23.42 5.66
N VAL A 176 -10.55 -23.19 6.37
CA VAL A 176 -10.76 -23.82 7.67
C VAL A 176 -11.06 -25.29 7.37
N GLN A 177 -10.02 -26.10 7.24
CA GLN A 177 -10.17 -27.55 7.16
C GLN A 177 -10.48 -28.07 8.57
N ILE A 178 -11.76 -28.29 8.85
CA ILE A 178 -12.22 -28.98 10.06
C ILE A 178 -12.14 -30.49 9.76
N PHE A 179 -11.12 -31.16 10.25
CA PHE A 179 -11.11 -32.63 10.29
C PHE A 179 -11.98 -33.07 11.46
N GLY A 180 -13.20 -33.53 11.17
CA GLY A 180 -14.05 -34.15 12.17
C GLY A 180 -13.46 -35.51 12.58
N GLY A 181 -13.20 -35.68 13.88
CA GLY A 181 -12.95 -37.00 14.46
C GLY A 181 -14.23 -37.85 14.48
N GLU A 182 -14.07 -39.16 14.65
CA GLU A 182 -15.19 -40.12 14.66
C GLU A 182 -16.29 -39.71 15.65
N ARG A 183 -17.55 -39.88 15.21
CA ARG A 183 -18.74 -39.62 16.04
C ARG A 183 -18.67 -40.52 17.28
N PRO A 184 -18.69 -39.97 18.52
CA PRO A 184 -18.51 -40.79 19.71
C PRO A 184 -19.72 -41.66 20.07
N TYR A 185 -20.82 -41.64 19.30
CA TYR A 185 -21.99 -42.49 19.56
C TYR A 185 -22.71 -42.86 18.25
N ILE A 186 -22.71 -44.15 17.91
CA ILE A 186 -23.84 -44.87 17.31
C ILE A 186 -24.42 -45.73 18.41
#